data_AF-A0A349LKG9-F1
#
_entry.id   AF-A0A349LKG9-F1
#
_cell.length_a   1.000
_cell.length_b   1.000
_cell.length_c   1.000
_cell.angle_alpha   90.00
_cell.angle_beta   90.00
_cell.angle_gamma   90.00
#
_symmetry.space_group_name_H-M   'P 1'
#
loop_
_entity.id
_entity.type
_entity.pdbx_description
1 polymer ?
#
loop_
_entity_poly.entity_id
_entity_poly.type
_entity_poly.pdbx_seq_one_letter_code
_entity_poly.pdbx_strand_id
1 'polypeptide(L)'
;MYAFLTGELPYGNPQTMSGLRRRMWAKPLPPRAIRREIQRWLQEVVLRCLWPRAAARYQSAARLRQVLRDPEGGGSPHTERADRIEPLSCWQNLKGMFKAHS
;
A
#
# COMPACT_ATOMS: atom_id res chain seq x y z
N MET A 1 -7.96 2.24 4.06
CA MET A 1 -6.96 1.57 4.93
C MET A 1 -5.60 2.23 4.87
N TYR A 2 -4.92 2.26 3.71
CA TYR A 2 -3.57 2.85 3.60
C TYR A 2 -3.47 4.27 4.17
N ALA A 3 -4.34 5.18 3.73
CA ALA A 3 -4.37 6.57 4.21
C ALA A 3 -4.72 6.68 5.70
N PHE A 4 -5.61 5.82 6.21
CA PHE A 4 -5.92 5.81 7.64
C PHE A 4 -4.73 5.43 8.52
N LEU A 5 -3.86 4.54 8.03
CA LEU A 5 -2.69 4.08 8.79
C LEU A 5 -1.50 5.03 8.64
N THR A 6 -1.31 5.62 7.47
CA THR A 6 -0.09 6.36 7.13
C THR A 6 -0.28 7.88 7.13
N GLY A 7 -1.51 8.36 6.90
CA GLY A 7 -1.82 9.75 6.57
C GLY A 7 -1.63 10.11 5.09
N GLU A 8 -1.09 9.19 4.29
CA GLU A 8 -0.66 9.43 2.90
C GLU A 8 -1.54 8.69 1.89
N LEU A 9 -1.57 9.17 0.65
CA LEU A 9 -2.19 8.41 -0.45
C LEU A 9 -1.18 7.42 -1.04
N PRO A 10 -1.58 6.16 -1.31
CA PRO A 10 -0.65 5.11 -1.76
C PRO A 10 0.02 5.43 -3.11
N TYR A 11 -0.59 6.29 -3.91
CA TYR A 11 -0.13 6.68 -5.24
C TYR A 11 -0.17 8.20 -5.47
N GLY A 12 -0.26 8.99 -4.40
CA GLY A 12 -0.53 10.43 -4.48
C GLY A 12 -1.90 10.74 -5.11
N ASN A 13 -2.00 11.94 -5.70
CA ASN A 13 -3.23 12.45 -6.32
C ASN A 13 -3.00 12.90 -7.78
N PRO A 14 -2.78 11.96 -8.73
CA PRO A 14 -2.52 12.31 -10.12
C PRO A 14 -3.74 12.98 -10.78
N GLN A 15 -3.54 14.17 -11.34
CA GLN A 15 -4.59 14.93 -12.06
C GLN A 15 -4.64 14.65 -13.56
N THR A 16 -3.60 14.01 -14.12
CA THR A 16 -3.50 13.75 -15.56
C THR A 16 -3.82 12.30 -15.90
N MET A 17 -4.35 12.06 -17.11
CA MET A 17 -4.60 10.69 -17.59
C MET A 17 -3.34 9.82 -17.59
N SER A 18 -2.18 10.38 -17.95
CA SER A 18 -0.89 9.70 -17.89
C SER A 18 -0.52 9.29 -16.45
N GLY A 19 -0.78 10.14 -15.47
CA GLY A 19 -0.60 9.83 -14.05
C GLY A 19 -1.54 8.73 -13.56
N LEU A 20 -2.82 8.77 -13.98
CA LEU A 20 -3.80 7.73 -13.68
C LEU A 20 -3.41 6.36 -14.28
N ARG A 21 -2.87 6.34 -15.51
CA ARG A 21 -2.35 5.09 -16.12
C ARG A 21 -1.12 4.56 -15.39
N ARG A 22 -0.20 5.45 -14.99
CA ARG A 22 0.99 5.05 -14.20
C ARG A 22 0.59 4.43 -12.87
N ARG A 23 -0.45 4.95 -12.22
CA ARG A 23 -1.00 4.40 -10.96
C ARG A 23 -1.42 2.94 -11.06
N MET A 24 -1.90 2.46 -12.21
CA MET A 24 -2.31 1.05 -12.36
C MET A 24 -1.16 0.06 -12.13
N TRP A 25 0.08 0.47 -12.41
CA TRP A 25 1.28 -0.38 -12.34
C TRP A 25 2.29 0.07 -11.29
N ALA A 26 2.04 1.20 -10.63
CA ALA A 26 2.89 1.71 -9.57
C ALA A 26 2.87 0.76 -8.36
N LYS A 27 4.04 0.58 -7.73
CA LYS A 27 4.12 -0.07 -6.42
C LYS A 27 3.96 1.02 -5.36
N PRO A 28 2.98 0.92 -4.44
CA PRO A 28 2.85 1.88 -3.35
C PRO A 28 4.02 1.72 -2.38
N LEU A 29 4.36 2.80 -1.68
CA LEU A 29 5.36 2.75 -0.61
C LEU A 29 4.88 1.79 0.49
N PRO A 30 5.73 0.93 1.08
CA PRO A 30 5.31 0.10 2.20
C PRO A 30 4.88 0.98 3.39
N PRO A 31 3.70 0.75 4.02
CA PRO A 31 3.27 1.51 5.18
C PRO A 31 4.31 1.56 6.31
N ARG A 32 5.06 0.47 6.55
CA ARG A 32 6.12 0.39 7.57
C ARG A 32 7.35 1.22 7.25
N ALA A 33 7.53 1.62 5.99
CA ALA A 33 8.56 2.59 5.61
C ALA A 33 8.19 4.02 6.02
N ILE A 34 6.89 4.31 6.22
CA ILE A 34 6.39 5.60 6.74
C ILE A 34 6.30 5.55 8.27
N ARG A 35 5.71 4.48 8.80
CA ARG A 35 5.42 4.30 10.24
C ARG A 35 5.82 2.91 10.69
N ARG A 36 6.99 2.80 11.35
CA ARG A 36 7.61 1.50 11.72
C ARG A 36 6.79 0.73 12.76
N GLU A 37 5.94 1.41 13.51
CA GLU A 37 5.01 0.83 14.49
C GLU A 37 3.90 -0.02 13.85
N ILE A 38 3.66 0.13 12.55
CA ILE A 38 2.71 -0.69 11.82
C ILE A 38 3.17 -2.16 11.85
N GLN A 39 2.29 -3.04 12.31
CA GLN A 39 2.56 -4.46 12.39
C GLN A 39 2.80 -5.08 11.00
N ARG A 40 3.74 -6.03 10.90
CA ARG A 40 4.12 -6.73 9.64
C ARG A 40 2.92 -7.25 8.86
N TRP A 41 2.03 -7.97 9.55
CA TRP A 41 0.84 -8.57 8.96
C TRP A 41 -0.13 -7.51 8.41
N LEU A 42 -0.24 -6.35 9.07
CA LEU A 42 -1.17 -5.30 8.65
C LEU A 42 -0.68 -4.62 7.37
N GLN A 43 0.63 -4.41 7.23
CA GLN A 43 1.23 -3.98 5.97
C GLN A 43 0.87 -4.93 4.83
N GLU A 44 1.01 -6.23 5.06
CA GLU A 44 0.69 -7.24 4.05
C GLU A 44 -0.77 -7.15 3.57
N VAL A 45 -1.71 -7.05 4.51
CA VAL A 45 -3.14 -6.92 4.23
C VAL A 45 -3.41 -5.68 3.37
N VAL A 46 -2.84 -4.54 3.76
CA VAL A 46 -2.98 -3.27 3.04
C VAL A 46 -2.42 -3.37 1.62
N LEU A 47 -1.21 -3.91 1.46
CA LEU A 47 -0.56 -4.06 0.16
C LEU A 47 -1.31 -5.05 -0.74
N ARG A 48 -1.88 -6.12 -0.17
CA ARG A 48 -2.71 -7.07 -0.91
C ARG A 48 -4.02 -6.43 -1.40
N CYS A 49 -4.64 -5.56 -0.61
CA CYS A 49 -5.81 -4.79 -1.05
C CYS A 49 -5.51 -3.84 -2.22
N LEU A 50 -4.27 -3.36 -2.31
CA LEU A 50 -3.80 -2.43 -3.35
C LEU A 50 -3.28 -3.13 -4.61
N TRP A 51 -3.30 -4.46 -4.66
CA TRP A 51 -2.73 -5.21 -5.78
C TRP A 51 -3.44 -4.88 -7.11
N PRO A 52 -2.69 -4.64 -8.21
CA PRO A 52 -3.29 -4.27 -9.49
C PRO A 52 -4.30 -5.29 -10.04
N ARG A 53 -3.94 -6.57 -9.97
CA ARG A 53 -4.79 -7.67 -10.42
C ARG A 53 -5.83 -8.01 -9.36
N ALA A 54 -7.11 -7.87 -9.70
CA ALA A 54 -8.22 -8.15 -8.78
C ALA A 54 -8.18 -9.58 -8.22
N ALA A 55 -7.78 -10.57 -9.01
CA ALA A 55 -7.67 -11.98 -8.60
C ALA A 55 -6.66 -12.22 -7.46
N ALA A 56 -5.65 -11.37 -7.29
CA ALA A 56 -4.66 -11.49 -6.22
C ALA A 56 -5.07 -10.74 -4.93
N ARG A 57 -6.11 -9.91 -4.99
CA ARG A 57 -6.69 -9.24 -3.81
C ARG A 57 -7.55 -10.20 -3.00
N TYR A 58 -8.06 -9.73 -1.87
CA TYR A 58 -9.14 -10.41 -1.16
C TYR A 58 -10.40 -10.42 -2.03
N GLN A 59 -10.92 -11.61 -2.32
CA GLN A 59 -12.10 -11.79 -3.17
C GLN A 59 -13.41 -11.42 -2.45
N SER A 60 -13.39 -11.29 -1.13
CA SER A 60 -14.56 -10.89 -0.35
C SER A 60 -14.18 -10.04 0.86
N ALA A 61 -15.09 -9.13 1.24
CA ALA A 61 -14.97 -8.35 2.46
C ALA A 61 -15.02 -9.22 3.72
N ALA A 62 -15.76 -10.33 3.70
CA ALA A 62 -15.81 -11.30 4.78
C ALA A 62 -14.43 -11.89 5.07
N ARG A 63 -13.67 -12.25 4.02
CA ARG A 63 -12.31 -12.75 4.17
C ARG A 63 -11.37 -11.70 4.75
N LEU A 64 -11.47 -10.44 4.27
CA LEU A 64 -10.70 -9.33 4.84
C LEU A 64 -11.03 -9.13 6.33
N ARG A 65 -12.31 -9.12 6.71
CA ARG A 65 -12.75 -8.99 8.11
C ARG A 65 -12.19 -10.10 9.00
N GLN A 66 -12.16 -11.34 8.52
CA GLN A 66 -11.60 -12.45 9.28
C GLN A 66 -10.11 -12.23 9.57
N VAL A 67 -9.32 -11.86 8.55
CA VAL A 67 -7.87 -11.59 8.72
C VAL A 67 -7.62 -10.41 9.68
N LEU A 68 -8.49 -9.40 9.66
CA LEU A 68 -8.38 -8.28 10.60
C LEU A 68 -8.76 -8.64 12.04
N ARG A 69 -9.63 -9.63 12.25
CA ARG A 69 -10.09 -10.06 13.57
C ARG A 69 -9.15 -11.09 14.20
N ASP A 70 -8.56 -11.95 13.39
CA ASP A 70 -7.66 -13.01 13.83
C ASP A 70 -6.40 -13.05 12.95
N PRO A 71 -5.43 -12.16 13.23
CA PRO A 71 -4.19 -12.07 12.45
C PRO A 71 -3.23 -13.24 12.70
N GLU A 72 -3.30 -13.89 13.87
CA GLU A 72 -2.40 -14.96 14.32
C GLU A 72 -2.91 -16.36 13.91
N GLY A 73 -4.23 -16.57 13.83
CA GLY A 73 -4.86 -17.87 13.55
C GLY A 73 -4.76 -18.39 12.10
N GLY A 74 -3.78 -17.92 11.32
CA GLY A 74 -3.47 -18.46 9.98
C GLY A 74 -4.14 -17.73 8.80
N GLY A 75 -4.81 -16.60 9.03
CA GLY A 75 -5.42 -15.79 7.98
C GLY A 75 -4.45 -14.83 7.27
N SER A 76 -3.40 -14.39 7.96
CA SER A 76 -2.45 -13.43 7.43
C SER A 76 -1.36 -14.09 6.58
N PRO A 77 -1.11 -13.63 5.34
CA PRO A 77 0.02 -14.13 4.56
C PRO A 77 1.36 -13.69 5.18
N HIS A 78 2.21 -14.62 5.58
CA HIS A 78 3.62 -14.32 5.87
C HIS A 78 4.41 -14.32 4.56
N THR A 79 4.21 -13.28 3.73
CA THR A 79 4.98 -13.13 2.49
C THR A 79 6.06 -12.08 2.64
N GLU A 80 7.04 -12.12 1.73
CA GLU A 80 8.16 -11.16 1.65
C GLU A 80 7.72 -9.69 1.75
N ARG A 81 6.50 -9.36 1.29
CA ARG A 81 5.92 -8.01 1.37
C ARG A 81 5.66 -7.55 2.80
N ALA A 82 5.44 -8.44 3.75
CA ALA A 82 5.29 -8.12 5.16
C ALA A 82 6.58 -7.55 5.77
N ASP A 83 7.73 -8.03 5.27
CA ASP A 83 9.06 -7.68 5.79
C ASP A 83 9.72 -6.52 5.06
N ARG A 84 9.16 -6.08 3.92
CA ARG A 84 9.68 -4.92 3.18
C ARG A 84 9.60 -3.64 4.00
N ILE A 85 10.76 -3.14 4.41
CA ILE A 85 10.91 -1.86 5.12
C ILE A 85 11.65 -0.85 4.24
N GLU A 86 12.38 -1.31 3.22
CA GLU A 86 13.10 -0.41 2.34
C GLU A 86 12.13 0.46 1.53
N PRO A 87 12.30 1.80 1.58
CA PRO A 87 11.63 2.65 0.63
C PRO A 87 12.23 2.33 -0.75
N LEU A 88 11.46 1.66 -1.61
CA LEU A 88 11.72 1.63 -3.04
C LEU A 88 11.90 3.08 -3.49
N SER A 89 13.15 3.55 -3.63
CA SER A 89 13.59 4.90 -3.98
C SER A 89 12.43 5.90 -4.18
N CYS A 90 11.84 6.34 -3.06
CA CYS A 90 10.63 7.16 -3.00
C CYS A 90 10.95 8.64 -3.27
N TRP A 91 12.20 9.05 -3.03
CA TRP A 91 12.68 10.42 -3.21
C TRP A 91 12.58 10.92 -4.67
N GLN A 92 12.43 10.03 -5.67
CA GLN A 92 12.21 10.40 -7.08
C GLN A 92 10.74 10.73 -7.42
N ASN A 93 9.74 10.26 -6.65
CA ASN A 93 8.33 10.58 -6.93
C ASN A 93 7.83 11.85 -6.21
N LEU A 94 8.50 12.26 -5.14
CA LEU A 94 8.12 13.41 -4.32
C LEU A 94 8.62 14.75 -4.87
N LYS A 95 9.80 14.80 -5.52
CA LYS A 95 10.34 16.05 -6.10
C LYS A 95 9.54 16.58 -7.31
N GLY A 96 8.68 15.75 -7.92
CA GLY A 96 7.81 16.18 -9.01
C GLY A 96 6.57 16.99 -8.56
N MET A 97 6.24 16.99 -7.25
CA MET A 97 5.03 17.63 -6.74
C MET A 97 5.27 19.03 -6.14
N PHE A 98 6.53 19.39 -5.87
CA PHE A 98 6.91 20.73 -5.39
C PHE A 98 7.22 21.75 -6.50
N LYS A 99 7.22 21.35 -7.79
CA LYS A 99 7.53 22.24 -8.92
C LYS A 99 6.35 22.46 -9.87
N ALA A 100 5.16 22.69 -9.31
CA ALA A 100 3.96 23.07 -10.07
C ALA A 100 3.24 24.32 -9.51
N HIS A 101 3.81 24.99 -8.51
CA HIS A 101 3.36 26.30 -8.03
C HIS A 101 4.57 27.17 -7.63
N SER A 102 5.26 27.70 -8.64
CA SER A 102 6.03 28.95 -8.60
C SER A 102 6.20 29.41 -10.04
#